data_AF-A0AAW8C5M7-F1
#
_entry.id   AF-A0AAW8C5M7-F1
#
_cell.length_a   1.000
_cell.length_b   1.000
_cell.length_c   1.000
_cell.angle_alpha   90.00
_cell.angle_beta   90.00
_cell.angle_gamma   90.00
#
_symmetry.space_group_name_H-M   'P 1'
#
loop_
_entity.id
_entity.type
_entity.pdbx_description
1 polymer ?
#
loop_
_entity_poly.entity_id
_entity_poly.type
_entity_poly.pdbx_seq_one_letter_code
_entity_poly.pdbx_strand_id
1 'polypeptide(L)'
;MSQWLSNDKIADHDFGGCILKFLLGMSIIFILILYPIYWLFFQEIEKPLVKNTSTNQANHIEITGISYGHLFDDKYIKIYFKEKNKLVEKTKIRVANFNIVNSSDLYEISWKDNTKVSIVMKFEYETKTLEYDFETEKMGGYMNSTNNNLL
;
A
#
# COMPACT_ATOMS: atom_id res chain seq x y z
N MET A 1 -76.80 -19.16 -19.80
CA MET A 1 -76.11 -20.38 -19.32
C MET A 1 -74.62 -20.15 -19.50
N SER A 2 -73.92 -19.93 -18.37
CA SER A 2 -72.47 -20.03 -18.12
C SER A 2 -71.53 -19.48 -19.22
N GLN A 3 -70.92 -18.30 -19.07
CA GLN A 3 -69.86 -18.02 -18.09
C GLN A 3 -68.76 -19.09 -18.06
N TRP A 4 -68.29 -19.52 -19.24
CA TRP A 4 -67.05 -20.30 -19.40
C TRP A 4 -66.16 -19.61 -20.42
N LEU A 5 -65.21 -18.85 -19.89
CA LEU A 5 -63.85 -18.61 -20.37
C LEU A 5 -63.32 -17.40 -19.59
N SER A 6 -63.46 -17.51 -18.27
CA SER A 6 -62.69 -16.76 -17.31
C SER A 6 -61.30 -17.41 -17.25
N ASN A 7 -60.28 -16.57 -17.08
CA ASN A 7 -59.05 -16.88 -16.33
C ASN A 7 -57.74 -17.30 -17.02
N ASP A 8 -57.47 -16.95 -18.28
CA ASP A 8 -56.13 -17.18 -18.87
C ASP A 8 -55.18 -15.96 -18.81
N LYS A 9 -55.27 -15.07 -17.81
CA LYS A 9 -54.47 -13.82 -17.83
C LYS A 9 -53.68 -13.41 -16.59
N ILE A 10 -53.57 -14.20 -15.53
CA ILE A 10 -52.85 -13.75 -14.33
C ILE A 10 -52.04 -14.90 -13.70
N ALA A 11 -51.03 -15.40 -14.41
CA ALA A 11 -50.03 -16.30 -13.83
C ALA A 11 -48.58 -15.89 -14.17
N ASP A 12 -48.37 -15.17 -15.28
CA ASP A 12 -47.00 -14.81 -15.71
C ASP A 12 -46.37 -13.64 -14.94
N HIS A 13 -47.18 -12.73 -14.37
CA HIS A 13 -46.65 -11.56 -13.66
C HIS A 13 -46.05 -11.88 -12.28
N ASP A 14 -46.49 -12.96 -11.64
CA ASP A 14 -46.08 -13.29 -10.26
C ASP A 14 -44.80 -14.13 -10.23
N PHE A 15 -44.62 -15.03 -11.22
CA PHE A 15 -43.43 -15.87 -11.33
C PHE A 15 -42.18 -15.07 -11.72
N GLY A 16 -42.31 -14.16 -12.70
CA GLY A 16 -41.22 -13.26 -13.10
C GLY A 16 -40.83 -12.27 -11.99
N GLY A 17 -41.80 -11.78 -11.23
CA GLY A 17 -41.56 -10.90 -10.08
C GLY A 17 -40.86 -11.59 -8.91
N CYS A 18 -41.21 -12.85 -8.64
CA CYS A 18 -40.55 -13.67 -7.61
C CYS A 18 -39.10 -14.02 -7.99
N ILE A 19 -38.85 -14.41 -9.24
CA ILE A 19 -37.49 -14.67 -9.74
C ILE A 19 -36.65 -13.39 -9.68
N LEU A 20 -37.21 -12.24 -10.09
CA LEU A 20 -36.50 -10.97 -10.04
C LEU A 20 -36.12 -10.59 -8.60
N LYS A 21 -37.05 -10.71 -7.64
CA LYS A 21 -36.76 -10.45 -6.22
C LYS A 21 -35.70 -11.40 -5.67
N PHE A 22 -35.73 -12.67 -6.06
CA PHE A 22 -34.73 -13.66 -5.67
C PHE A 22 -33.34 -13.31 -6.22
N LEU A 23 -33.23 -12.98 -7.51
CA LEU A 23 -31.99 -12.55 -8.14
C LEU A 23 -31.44 -11.27 -7.49
N LEU A 24 -32.31 -10.32 -7.17
CA LEU A 24 -31.93 -9.06 -6.53
C LEU A 24 -31.42 -9.30 -5.10
N GLY A 25 -32.09 -10.17 -4.32
CA GLY A 25 -31.62 -10.61 -3.00
C GLY A 25 -30.26 -11.30 -3.07
N MET A 26 -30.06 -12.21 -4.03
CA MET A 26 -28.77 -12.87 -4.25
C MET A 26 -27.68 -11.88 -4.65
N SER A 27 -27.98 -10.89 -5.48
CA SER A 27 -27.02 -9.86 -5.88
C SER A 27 -26.55 -9.01 -4.70
N ILE A 28 -27.45 -8.67 -3.77
CA ILE A 28 -27.11 -7.95 -2.54
C ILE A 28 -26.18 -8.79 -1.67
N ILE A 29 -26.49 -10.08 -1.48
CA ILE A 29 -25.63 -10.99 -0.70
C ILE A 29 -24.24 -11.09 -1.33
N PHE A 30 -24.14 -11.19 -2.66
CA PHE A 30 -22.87 -11.20 -3.38
C PHE A 30 -22.07 -9.92 -3.15
N ILE A 31 -22.70 -8.75 -3.23
CA ILE A 31 -22.03 -7.46 -2.97
C ILE A 31 -21.54 -7.40 -1.52
N LEU A 32 -22.35 -7.85 -0.56
CA LEU A 32 -21.99 -7.86 0.86
C LEU A 32 -20.79 -8.78 1.17
N ILE A 33 -20.58 -9.85 0.39
CA ILE A 33 -19.42 -10.74 0.52
C ILE A 33 -18.21 -10.18 -0.23
N LEU A 34 -18.40 -9.68 -1.46
CA LEU A 34 -17.30 -9.18 -2.29
C LEU A 34 -16.70 -7.87 -1.76
N TYR A 35 -17.52 -7.02 -1.14
CA TYR A 35 -17.08 -5.73 -0.60
C TYR A 35 -15.99 -5.82 0.49
N PRO A 36 -16.14 -6.64 1.56
CA PRO A 36 -15.06 -6.81 2.54
C PRO A 36 -13.84 -7.52 1.97
N ILE A 37 -14.03 -8.45 1.02
CA ILE A 37 -12.93 -9.12 0.32
C ILE A 37 -12.13 -8.08 -0.48
N TYR A 38 -12.81 -7.20 -1.21
CA TYR A 38 -12.17 -6.08 -1.90
C TYR A 38 -11.34 -5.24 -0.93
N TRP A 39 -11.88 -4.90 0.24
CA TRP A 39 -11.15 -4.13 1.23
C TRP A 39 -9.87 -4.84 1.72
N LEU A 40 -9.89 -6.16 1.92
CA LEU A 40 -8.71 -6.94 2.33
C LEU A 40 -7.57 -6.93 1.30
N PHE A 41 -7.87 -6.76 0.01
CA PHE A 41 -6.87 -6.73 -1.05
C PHE A 41 -6.33 -5.33 -1.36
N PHE A 42 -7.11 -4.28 -1.11
CA PHE A 42 -6.77 -2.91 -1.53
C PHE A 42 -6.46 -1.95 -0.37
N GLN A 43 -6.64 -2.37 0.89
CA GLN A 43 -6.23 -1.57 2.03
C GLN A 43 -4.70 -1.38 2.03
N GLU A 44 -4.26 -0.12 2.07
CA GLU A 44 -2.86 0.21 2.24
C GLU A 44 -2.42 -0.07 3.69
N ILE A 45 -1.42 -0.92 3.85
CA ILE A 45 -0.87 -1.30 5.16
C ILE A 45 0.55 -0.72 5.24
N GLU A 46 0.78 0.13 6.23
CA GLU A 46 2.12 0.64 6.55
C GLU A 46 2.75 -0.24 7.63
N LYS A 47 3.92 -0.82 7.33
CA LYS A 47 4.70 -1.65 8.25
C LYS A 47 6.00 -0.93 8.61
N PRO A 48 6.32 -0.70 9.89
CA PRO A 48 7.59 -0.08 10.25
C PRO A 48 8.76 -1.02 9.93
N LEU A 49 9.76 -0.51 9.21
CA LEU A 49 10.97 -1.26 8.85
C LEU A 49 12.14 -0.82 9.70
N VAL A 50 12.45 0.48 9.67
CA VAL A 50 13.61 1.04 10.38
C VAL A 50 13.24 2.36 11.03
N LYS A 51 13.71 2.58 12.25
CA LYS A 51 13.68 3.87 12.93
C LYS A 51 15.09 4.22 13.37
N ASN A 52 15.50 5.46 13.15
CA ASN A 52 16.81 5.95 13.57
C ASN A 52 16.71 7.41 14.01
N THR A 53 17.57 7.82 14.92
CA THR A 53 17.53 9.12 15.57
C THR A 53 18.94 9.72 15.55
N SER A 54 19.02 11.04 15.34
CA SER A 54 20.29 11.77 15.39
C SER A 54 20.94 11.66 16.77
N THR A 55 22.25 11.90 16.83
CA THR A 55 23.04 11.81 18.07
C THR A 55 22.49 12.69 19.19
N ASN A 56 21.99 13.88 18.85
CA ASN A 56 21.38 14.82 19.80
C ASN A 56 19.88 14.57 20.09
N GLN A 57 19.30 13.51 19.52
CA GLN A 57 17.89 13.15 19.69
C GLN A 57 16.86 14.18 19.19
N ALA A 58 17.29 15.20 18.45
CA ALA A 58 16.37 16.22 17.92
C ALA A 58 15.66 15.76 16.65
N ASN A 59 16.34 14.98 15.81
CA ASN A 59 15.91 14.58 14.48
C ASN A 59 15.72 13.07 14.40
N HIS A 60 14.63 12.65 13.78
CA HIS A 60 14.22 11.26 13.69
C HIS A 60 13.87 10.91 12.26
N ILE A 61 14.12 9.65 11.91
CA ILE A 61 13.84 9.07 10.62
C ILE A 61 13.08 7.78 10.84
N GLU A 62 11.99 7.62 10.11
CA GLU A 62 11.20 6.40 10.10
C GLU A 62 10.98 5.94 8.66
N ILE A 63 11.39 4.72 8.36
CA ILE A 63 11.17 4.05 7.09
C ILE A 63 10.09 3.01 7.29
N THR A 64 9.02 3.10 6.53
CA THR A 64 7.89 2.16 6.55
C THR A 64 7.70 1.52 5.19
N GLY A 65 7.52 0.20 5.16
CA GLY A 65 7.04 -0.53 3.99
C GLY A 65 5.57 -0.27 3.74
N ILE A 66 5.18 -0.25 2.46
CA ILE A 66 3.80 -0.17 2.02
C ILE A 66 3.46 -1.41 1.20
N SER A 67 2.52 -2.18 1.72
CA SER A 67 1.83 -3.25 1.01
C SER A 67 0.37 -2.85 0.75
N TYR A 68 -0.20 -3.41 -0.33
CA TYR A 68 -1.63 -3.30 -0.61
C TYR A 68 -2.23 -4.66 -0.31
N GLY A 69 -3.06 -4.75 0.73
CA GLY A 69 -3.60 -6.00 1.23
C GLY A 69 -2.62 -6.84 2.05
N HIS A 70 -3.16 -7.74 2.86
CA HIS A 70 -2.40 -8.49 3.89
C HIS A 70 -1.39 -9.53 3.36
N LEU A 71 -1.39 -9.81 2.06
CA LEU A 71 -0.69 -10.95 1.46
C LEU A 71 0.44 -10.56 0.50
N PHE A 72 0.69 -9.27 0.28
CA PHE A 72 1.66 -8.81 -0.69
C PHE A 72 2.89 -8.20 -0.03
N ASP A 73 4.06 -8.45 -0.61
CA ASP A 73 5.29 -7.77 -0.23
C ASP A 73 5.20 -6.26 -0.46
N ASP A 74 6.06 -5.52 0.23
CA ASP A 74 6.11 -4.07 0.14
C ASP A 74 6.48 -3.63 -1.29
N LYS A 75 5.53 -3.02 -1.99
CA LYS A 75 5.76 -2.47 -3.33
C LYS A 75 6.49 -1.13 -3.27
N TYR A 76 6.33 -0.42 -2.16
CA TYR A 76 6.91 0.89 -1.92
C TYR A 76 7.38 0.98 -0.48
N ILE A 77 8.24 1.96 -0.22
CA ILE A 77 8.50 2.47 1.11
C ILE A 77 8.11 3.94 1.20
N LYS A 78 7.81 4.37 2.42
CA LYS A 78 7.75 5.78 2.80
C LYS A 78 8.87 6.06 3.78
N ILE A 79 9.58 7.16 3.58
CA ILE A 79 10.58 7.68 4.51
C ILE A 79 10.04 8.97 5.09
N TYR A 80 9.98 9.02 6.40
CA TYR A 80 9.49 10.13 7.19
C TYR A 80 10.65 10.80 7.92
N PHE A 81 10.78 12.11 7.73
CA PHE A 81 11.73 12.95 8.46
C PHE A 81 10.97 13.75 9.52
N LYS A 82 11.36 13.63 10.78
CA LYS A 82 10.68 14.27 11.91
C LYS A 82 11.68 15.07 12.74
N GLU A 83 11.43 16.36 12.87
CA GLU A 83 12.21 17.28 13.70
C GLU A 83 11.33 17.74 14.88
N LYS A 84 11.76 17.52 16.13
CA LYS A 84 11.12 18.07 17.34
C LYS A 84 9.57 18.03 17.36
N ASN A 85 8.99 16.92 16.89
CA ASN A 85 7.54 16.66 16.72
C ASN A 85 6.84 17.21 15.46
N LYS A 86 7.52 17.95 14.59
CA LYS A 86 7.03 18.29 13.25
C LYS A 86 7.44 17.19 12.27
N LEU A 87 6.46 16.63 11.54
CA LEU A 87 6.75 15.82 10.36
C LEU A 87 7.13 16.80 9.23
N VAL A 88 8.35 16.71 8.75
CA VAL A 88 8.90 17.68 7.78
C VAL A 88 8.65 17.17 6.37
N GLU A 89 9.01 15.93 6.08
CA GLU A 89 8.93 15.42 4.71
C GLU A 89 8.65 13.92 4.65
N LYS A 90 7.92 13.54 3.60
CA LYS A 90 7.55 12.18 3.26
C LYS A 90 7.91 11.92 1.81
N THR A 91 8.90 11.07 1.58
CA THR A 91 9.18 10.55 0.23
C THR A 91 8.63 9.14 0.07
N LYS A 92 8.15 8.80 -1.13
CA LYS A 92 7.70 7.47 -1.50
C LYS A 92 8.64 6.89 -2.55
N ILE A 93 9.27 5.76 -2.24
CA ILE A 93 10.26 5.12 -3.10
C ILE A 93 9.74 3.73 -3.47
N ARG A 94 9.85 3.36 -4.74
CA ARG A 94 9.53 2.01 -5.21
C ARG A 94 10.61 1.03 -4.78
N VAL A 95 10.21 -0.09 -4.20
CA VAL A 95 11.10 -1.22 -3.89
C VAL A 95 11.33 -2.01 -5.18
N ALA A 96 12.58 -2.28 -5.51
CA ALA A 96 12.97 -3.04 -6.69
C ALA A 96 13.51 -4.44 -6.31
N ASN A 97 12.75 -5.13 -5.48
CA ASN A 97 12.97 -6.55 -5.16
C ASN A 97 11.92 -7.39 -5.89
N PHE A 98 12.30 -8.58 -6.34
CA PHE A 98 11.38 -9.55 -6.90
C PHE A 98 11.32 -10.83 -6.05
N ASN A 99 12.48 -11.30 -5.57
CA ASN A 99 12.58 -12.54 -4.79
C ASN A 99 12.88 -12.29 -3.31
N ILE A 100 13.51 -11.15 -2.98
CA ILE A 100 13.93 -10.84 -1.63
C ILE A 100 12.85 -10.05 -0.90
N VAL A 101 12.40 -10.56 0.25
CA VAL A 101 11.47 -9.85 1.12
C VAL A 101 12.08 -8.52 1.56
N ASN A 102 11.28 -7.46 1.51
CA ASN A 102 11.70 -6.16 1.98
C ASN A 102 11.86 -6.18 3.52
N SER A 103 13.09 -6.17 4.00
CA SER A 103 13.43 -6.25 5.43
C SER A 103 14.25 -5.05 5.88
N SER A 104 14.37 -4.86 7.20
CA SER A 104 15.19 -3.79 7.81
C SER A 104 16.64 -3.80 7.33
N ASP A 105 17.19 -4.97 7.03
CA ASP A 105 18.61 -5.16 6.71
C ASP A 105 19.01 -4.58 5.35
N LEU A 106 18.01 -4.26 4.51
CA LEU A 106 18.21 -3.60 3.23
C LEU A 106 18.41 -2.08 3.37
N TYR A 107 18.29 -1.55 4.59
CA TYR A 107 18.33 -0.12 4.88
C TYR A 107 19.47 0.20 5.84
N GLU A 108 20.35 1.10 5.41
CA GLU A 108 21.45 1.59 6.23
C GLU A 108 21.30 3.10 6.40
N ILE A 109 21.20 3.56 7.64
CA ILE A 109 21.04 4.98 7.97
C ILE A 109 22.33 5.45 8.65
N SER A 110 22.95 6.47 8.07
CA SER A 110 24.18 7.07 8.57
C SER A 110 24.01 8.58 8.73
N TRP A 111 24.32 9.07 9.93
CA TRP A 111 24.31 10.50 10.22
C TRP A 111 25.69 11.08 9.96
N LYS A 112 25.76 12.11 9.12
CA LYS A 112 27.01 12.86 8.91
C LYS A 112 27.24 13.84 10.07
N ASP A 113 26.15 14.43 10.54
CA ASP A 113 26.09 15.31 11.70
C ASP A 113 24.65 15.21 12.30
N ASN A 114 24.26 16.17 13.15
CA ASN A 114 22.92 16.15 13.75
C ASN A 114 21.78 16.55 12.79
N THR A 115 22.11 17.13 11.64
CA THR A 115 21.15 17.73 10.70
C THR A 115 21.21 17.12 9.31
N LYS A 116 22.21 16.28 9.02
CA LYS A 116 22.38 15.62 7.73
C LYS A 116 22.43 14.12 7.88
N VAL A 117 21.63 13.45 7.06
CA VAL A 117 21.51 12.00 7.04
C VAL A 117 21.65 11.47 5.63
N SER A 118 22.27 10.30 5.52
CA SER A 118 22.31 9.48 4.33
C SER A 118 21.64 8.14 4.60
N ILE A 119 20.72 7.76 3.73
CA ILE A 119 19.96 6.51 3.77
C ILE A 119 20.32 5.72 2.52
N VAL A 120 20.99 4.59 2.71
CA VAL A 120 21.31 3.65 1.63
C VAL A 120 20.27 2.54 1.64
N MET A 121 19.64 2.33 0.51
CA MET A 121 18.62 1.31 0.26
C MET A 121 19.18 0.31 -0.75
N LYS A 122 19.44 -0.92 -0.31
CA LYS A 122 20.05 -1.98 -1.11
C LYS A 122 18.96 -2.94 -1.59
N PHE A 123 18.36 -2.65 -2.75
CA PHE A 123 17.39 -3.52 -3.40
C PHE A 123 18.10 -4.55 -4.30
N GLU A 124 17.37 -5.57 -4.73
CA GLU A 124 17.88 -6.69 -5.55
C GLU A 124 18.52 -6.22 -6.86
N TYR A 125 17.91 -5.24 -7.53
CA TYR A 125 18.36 -4.75 -8.83
C TYR A 125 18.92 -3.32 -8.82
N GLU A 126 18.84 -2.62 -7.70
CA GLU A 126 19.32 -1.24 -7.60
C GLU A 126 19.74 -0.91 -6.17
N THR A 127 20.76 -0.06 -6.04
CA THR A 127 21.04 0.62 -4.78
C THR A 127 20.67 2.09 -4.93
N LYS A 128 19.83 2.58 -4.02
CA LYS A 128 19.43 3.98 -3.95
C LYS A 128 20.05 4.62 -2.73
N THR A 129 20.66 5.78 -2.92
CA THR A 129 21.15 6.60 -1.82
C THR A 129 20.31 7.86 -1.76
N LEU A 130 19.76 8.12 -0.58
CA LEU A 130 19.02 9.33 -0.28
C LEU A 130 19.77 10.15 0.74
N GLU A 131 19.94 11.43 0.48
CA GLU A 131 20.53 12.39 1.41
C GLU A 131 19.51 13.45 1.76
N TYR A 132 19.43 13.79 3.05
CA TYR A 132 18.52 14.81 3.54
C TYR A 132 19.21 15.72 4.55
N ASP A 133 18.96 17.02 4.40
CA ASP A 133 19.43 18.07 5.30
C ASP A 133 18.23 18.73 5.99
N PHE A 134 18.12 18.52 7.30
CA PHE A 134 17.08 19.04 8.16
C PHE A 134 17.15 20.57 8.33
N GLU A 135 18.30 21.22 8.16
CA GLU A 135 18.41 22.69 8.27
C GLU A 135 17.90 23.38 7.01
N THR A 136 18.21 22.81 5.84
CA THR A 136 17.85 23.41 4.55
C THR A 136 16.58 22.83 3.93
N GLU A 137 16.04 21.78 4.53
CA GLU A 137 14.93 20.97 4.01
C GLU A 137 15.20 20.49 2.57
N LYS A 138 16.47 20.26 2.24
CA LYS A 138 16.88 19.83 0.89
C LYS A 138 17.08 18.32 0.85
N MET A 139 16.47 17.73 -0.17
CA MET A 139 16.60 16.34 -0.52
C MET A 139 17.51 16.18 -1.73
N GLY A 140 18.51 15.32 -1.61
CA GLY A 140 19.40 14.91 -2.68
C GLY A 140 19.45 13.39 -2.77
N GLY A 141 20.00 12.85 -3.85
CA GLY A 141 20.16 11.41 -3.97
C GLY A 141 20.60 10.99 -5.33
N TYR A 142 21.03 9.74 -5.42
CA TYR A 142 21.40 9.10 -6.68
C TYR A 142 21.02 7.63 -6.63
N MET A 143 20.87 7.05 -7.81
CA MET A 143 20.51 5.65 -7.98
C MET A 143 21.59 4.97 -8.81
N ASN A 144 22.14 3.91 -8.26
CA ASN A 144 23.04 3.02 -8.98
C ASN A 144 22.26 1.75 -9.34
N SER A 145 21.91 1.62 -10.62
CA SER A 145 21.33 0.37 -11.13
C SER A 145 22.42 -0.69 -11.20
N THR A 146 22.17 -1.86 -10.64
CA THR A 146 23.06 -3.00 -10.81
C THR A 146 22.64 -3.68 -12.11
N ASN A 147 23.47 -3.56 -13.15
CA ASN A 147 23.25 -4.20 -14.45
C ASN A 147 23.41 -5.73 -14.30
N ASN A 148 22.41 -6.40 -13.75
CA ASN A 148 22.37 -7.85 -13.69
C ASN A 148 21.88 -8.39 -15.04
N ASN A 149 22.77 -8.38 -16.04
CA ASN A 149 22.65 -9.18 -17.26
C ASN A 149 22.85 -10.69 -16.98
N LEU A 150 22.30 -11.22 -15.88
CA LEU A 150 22.46 -12.62 -15.49
C LEU A 150 21.22 -13.11 -14.72
N LEU A 151 20.18 -13.48 -15.47
CA LEU A 151 19.63 -14.85 -15.56
C LEU A 151 18.37 -14.87 -16.42
#